data_AF-A0A0R1TDT5-F1
#
_entry.id   AF-A0A0R1TDT5-F1
#
_cell.length_a   1.000
_cell.length_b   1.000
_cell.length_c   1.000
_cell.angle_alpha   90.00
_cell.angle_beta   90.00
_cell.angle_gamma   90.00
#
_symmetry.space_group_name_H-M   'P 1'
#
loop_
_entity.id
_entity.type
_entity.pdbx_description
1 polymer ?
#
loop_
_entity_poly.entity_id
_entity_poly.type
_entity_poly.pdbx_seq_one_letter_code
_entity_poly.pdbx_strand_id
1 'polypeptide(L)'
;MFLYPIAIALIFLGITSPLFQNDATTYRLTVFFAFIPAIFDMLNASPAVISQTTLAKTLTAFAGQYFPFFNLGFGWFTFGICGYFLGLVAHFIKAKTGNQNFEMEE
;
A
#
# COMPACT_ATOMS: atom_id res chain seq x y z
N MET A 1 8.52 -10.66 5.31
CA MET A 1 8.46 -10.02 6.65
C MET A 1 7.22 -9.13 6.69
N PHE A 2 6.21 -9.40 7.52
CA PHE A 2 4.91 -8.73 7.36
C PHE A 2 4.85 -7.27 7.83
N LEU A 3 5.51 -6.95 8.94
CA LEU A 3 5.36 -5.64 9.59
C LEU A 3 6.15 -4.52 8.89
N TYR A 4 7.29 -4.85 8.28
CA TYR A 4 8.20 -3.85 7.72
C TYR A 4 7.57 -2.99 6.59
N PRO A 5 6.79 -3.54 5.64
CA PRO A 5 6.14 -2.76 4.58
C PRO A 5 5.18 -1.72 5.14
N ILE A 6 4.35 -2.16 6.08
CA ILE A 6 3.30 -1.34 6.68
C ILE A 6 3.93 -0.25 7.55
N ALA A 7 4.95 -0.60 8.34
CA ALA A 7 5.67 0.36 9.19
C ALA A 7 6.35 1.44 8.35
N ILE A 8 7.09 1.07 7.30
CA ILE A 8 7.77 2.06 6.44
C ILE A 8 6.74 2.94 5.71
N ALA A 9 5.66 2.36 5.19
CA ALA A 9 4.59 3.12 4.55
C ALA A 9 3.96 4.14 5.52
N LEU A 10 3.66 3.74 6.76
CA LEU A 10 3.10 4.63 7.77
C LEU A 10 4.06 5.73 8.20
N ILE A 11 5.35 5.43 8.35
CA ILE A 11 6.38 6.45 8.65
C ILE A 11 6.45 7.46 7.50
N PHE A 12 6.51 6.99 6.26
CA PHE A 12 6.56 7.84 5.07
C PHE A 12 5.30 8.71 4.95
N LEU A 13 4.12 8.13 5.15
CA LEU A 13 2.86 8.85 5.18
C LEU A 13 2.81 9.87 6.32
N GLY A 14 3.32 9.53 7.51
CA GLY A 14 3.44 10.44 8.65
C GLY A 14 4.27 11.67 8.32
N ILE A 15 5.42 11.48 7.67
CA ILE A 15 6.31 12.58 7.24
C ILE A 15 5.66 13.41 6.14
N THR A 16 4.98 12.76 5.19
CA THR A 16 4.32 13.44 4.07
C THR A 16 2.91 13.93 4.40
N SER A 17 2.40 13.68 5.60
CA SER A 17 1.04 14.04 6.03
C SER A 17 0.66 15.51 5.82
N PRO A 18 1.59 16.48 6.03
CA PRO A 18 1.32 17.88 5.74
C PRO A 18 0.96 18.16 4.27
N LEU A 19 1.42 17.36 3.30
CA LEU A 19 1.12 17.56 1.87
C LEU A 19 -0.35 17.33 1.52
N PHE A 20 -1.05 16.49 2.28
CA PHE A 20 -2.43 16.09 2.01
C PHE A 20 -3.34 16.32 3.23
N GLN A 21 -2.93 17.24 4.12
CA GLN A 21 -3.70 17.71 5.27
C GLN A 21 -4.25 16.58 6.16
N ASN A 22 -3.48 15.50 6.36
CA ASN A 22 -3.90 14.31 7.10
C ASN A 22 -5.18 13.62 6.55
N ASP A 23 -5.47 13.72 5.25
CA ASP A 23 -6.60 13.00 4.66
C ASP A 23 -6.47 11.47 4.85
N ALA A 24 -7.40 10.91 5.62
CA ALA A 24 -7.48 9.49 5.91
C ALA A 24 -7.59 8.62 4.64
N THR A 25 -8.05 9.19 3.52
CA THR A 25 -8.17 8.51 2.23
C THR A 25 -6.81 8.08 1.68
N THR A 26 -5.82 9.00 1.69
CA THR A 26 -4.46 8.74 1.22
C THR A 26 -3.78 7.68 2.08
N TYR A 27 -3.95 7.75 3.40
CA TYR A 27 -3.45 6.74 4.32
C TYR A 27 -4.03 5.36 4.03
N ARG A 28 -5.36 5.26 3.96
CA ARG A 28 -6.07 3.99 3.77
C ARG A 28 -5.70 3.34 2.44
N LEU A 29 -5.67 4.10 1.34
CA LEU A 29 -5.31 3.57 0.04
C LEU A 29 -3.87 3.07 0.02
N THR A 30 -2.91 3.88 0.46
CA THR A 30 -1.49 3.51 0.46
C THR A 30 -1.23 2.26 1.31
N VAL A 31 -1.79 2.21 2.52
CA VAL A 31 -1.65 1.05 3.43
C VAL A 31 -2.33 -0.18 2.84
N PHE A 32 -3.53 -0.05 2.28
CA PHE A 32 -4.25 -1.15 1.65
C PHE A 32 -3.47 -1.76 0.48
N PHE A 33 -2.91 -0.91 -0.40
CA PHE A 33 -2.08 -1.38 -1.50
C PHE A 33 -0.78 -2.03 -1.04
N ALA A 34 -0.12 -1.50 0.00
CA ALA A 34 1.08 -2.11 0.56
C ALA A 34 0.77 -3.44 1.31
N PHE A 35 -0.42 -3.57 1.87
CA PHE A 35 -0.84 -4.73 2.65
C PHE A 35 -1.01 -6.00 1.80
N ILE A 36 -1.53 -5.88 0.58
CA ILE A 36 -1.74 -7.01 -0.34
C ILE A 36 -0.43 -7.82 -0.54
N PRO A 37 0.66 -7.23 -1.07
CA PRO A 37 1.94 -7.93 -1.24
C PRO A 37 2.60 -8.31 0.09
N ALA A 38 2.37 -7.57 1.18
CA ALA A 38 2.88 -7.93 2.50
C ALA A 38 2.35 -9.29 2.99
N ILE A 39 1.12 -9.69 2.62
CA ILE A 39 0.58 -11.03 2.93
C ILE A 39 1.40 -12.12 2.23
N PHE A 40 1.70 -11.95 0.94
CA PHE A 40 2.52 -12.92 0.20
C PHE A 40 3.95 -12.98 0.79
N ASP A 41 4.47 -11.85 1.23
CA ASP A 41 5.77 -11.73 1.87
C ASP A 41 5.79 -12.34 3.28
N MET A 42 4.64 -12.40 3.96
CA MET A 42 4.45 -13.14 5.21
C MET A 42 4.43 -14.65 4.96
N LEU A 43 3.73 -15.11 3.92
CA LEU A 43 3.69 -16.52 3.53
C LEU A 43 5.08 -17.02 3.14
N ASN A 44 5.84 -16.22 2.40
CA ASN A 44 7.20 -16.56 2.00
C ASN A 44 8.16 -16.64 3.22
N ALA A 45 8.00 -15.75 4.20
CA ALA A 45 8.81 -15.72 5.41
C ALA A 45 8.32 -16.70 6.51
N SER A 46 7.27 -17.47 6.24
CA SER A 46 6.70 -18.41 7.22
C SER A 46 7.57 -19.66 7.40
N PRO A 47 7.49 -20.35 8.55
CA PRO A 47 8.25 -21.56 8.81
C PRO A 47 8.07 -22.61 7.72
N ALA A 48 9.07 -23.47 7.52
CA ALA A 48 9.07 -24.51 6.48
C ALA A 48 7.79 -25.37 6.45
N VAL A 49 7.15 -25.57 7.60
CA VAL A 49 5.88 -26.30 7.72
C VAL A 49 4.76 -25.66 6.90
N ILE A 50 4.72 -24.33 6.80
CA ILE A 50 3.70 -23.55 6.10
C ILE A 50 4.18 -23.17 4.70
N SER A 51 5.43 -22.71 4.57
CA SER A 51 5.98 -22.26 3.29
C SER A 51 6.24 -23.40 2.30
N GLN A 52 6.39 -24.65 2.76
CA GLN A 52 6.53 -25.81 1.87
C GLN A 52 5.21 -26.39 1.37
N THR A 53 4.07 -25.91 1.86
CA THR A 53 2.76 -26.33 1.35
C THR A 53 2.61 -25.94 -0.12
N THR A 54 1.93 -26.78 -0.90
CA THR A 54 1.69 -26.54 -2.34
C THR A 54 0.99 -25.20 -2.58
N LEU A 55 0.07 -24.83 -1.69
CA LEU A 55 -0.66 -23.57 -1.76
C LEU A 55 0.28 -22.37 -1.56
N ALA A 56 1.12 -22.39 -0.53
CA ALA A 56 2.08 -21.31 -0.25
C ALA A 56 3.07 -21.14 -1.41
N LYS A 57 3.65 -22.23 -1.94
CA LYS A 57 4.56 -22.19 -3.09
C LYS A 57 3.90 -21.61 -4.35
N THR A 58 2.63 -21.93 -4.59
CA THR A 58 1.89 -21.41 -5.76
C THR A 58 1.64 -19.91 -5.62
N LEU A 59 1.23 -19.46 -4.44
CA LEU A 59 0.99 -18.04 -4.15
C LEU A 59 2.28 -17.23 -4.20
N THR A 60 3.39 -17.73 -3.65
CA THR A 60 4.68 -17.03 -3.69
C THR A 60 5.29 -17.04 -5.09
N ALA A 61 5.13 -18.12 -5.87
CA ALA A 61 5.54 -18.15 -7.28
C ALA A 61 4.74 -17.16 -8.14
N PHE A 62 3.42 -17.06 -7.90
CA PHE A 62 2.57 -16.05 -8.54
C PHE A 62 3.07 -14.64 -8.18
N ALA A 63 3.26 -14.34 -6.90
CA ALA A 63 3.80 -13.07 -6.47
C ALA A 63 5.18 -12.78 -7.08
N GLY A 64 6.06 -13.79 -7.19
CA GLY A 64 7.36 -13.67 -7.84
C GLY A 64 7.31 -13.34 -9.35
N GLN A 65 6.24 -13.73 -10.05
CA GLN A 65 6.06 -13.41 -11.47
C GLN A 65 5.36 -12.07 -11.71
N TYR A 66 4.35 -11.73 -10.91
CA TYR A 66 3.52 -10.54 -11.14
C TYR A 66 3.99 -9.31 -10.35
N PHE A 67 4.65 -9.49 -9.20
CA PHE A 67 5.04 -8.39 -8.35
C PHE A 67 6.51 -8.05 -8.60
N PRO A 68 6.83 -6.88 -9.20
CA PRO A 68 8.21 -6.48 -9.41
C PRO A 68 8.94 -6.35 -8.06
N PHE A 69 10.18 -6.83 -8.02
CA PHE A 69 11.04 -6.88 -6.84
C PHE A 69 10.57 -7.79 -5.68
N PHE A 70 9.58 -8.65 -5.89
CA PHE A 70 9.12 -9.59 -4.85
C PHE A 70 10.20 -10.56 -4.37
N ASN A 71 11.05 -11.04 -5.27
CA ASN A 71 12.18 -11.92 -4.91
C ASN A 71 13.20 -11.25 -3.98
N LEU A 72 13.20 -9.91 -3.90
CA LEU A 72 14.03 -9.13 -2.97
C LEU A 72 13.28 -8.75 -1.68
N GLY A 73 12.02 -9.17 -1.53
CA GLY A 73 11.12 -8.78 -0.46
C GLY A 73 10.42 -7.43 -0.69
N PHE A 74 10.78 -6.68 -1.74
CA PHE A 74 10.25 -5.34 -2.03
C PHE A 74 8.96 -5.33 -2.87
N GLY A 75 8.25 -6.46 -2.94
CA GLY A 75 7.00 -6.55 -3.70
C GLY A 75 5.97 -5.49 -3.29
N TRP A 76 6.00 -5.04 -2.03
CA TRP A 76 5.13 -3.98 -1.53
C TRP A 76 5.49 -2.56 -1.97
N PHE A 77 6.75 -2.30 -2.34
CA PHE A 77 7.23 -0.95 -2.62
C PHE A 77 6.51 -0.38 -3.84
N THR A 78 6.42 -1.17 -4.90
CA THR A 78 5.72 -0.78 -6.14
C THR A 78 4.24 -0.51 -5.88
N PHE A 79 3.55 -1.41 -5.17
CA PHE A 79 2.12 -1.23 -4.86
C PHE A 79 1.90 -0.06 -3.90
N GLY A 80 2.74 0.11 -2.89
CA GLY A 80 2.68 1.21 -1.94
C GLY A 80 2.83 2.56 -2.63
N ILE A 81 3.78 2.68 -3.56
CA ILE A 81 3.93 3.89 -4.39
C ILE A 81 2.68 4.14 -5.22
N CYS A 82 2.15 3.12 -5.91
CA CYS A 82 0.91 3.26 -6.68
C CYS A 82 -0.26 3.72 -5.80
N GLY A 83 -0.42 3.11 -4.61
CA GLY A 83 -1.46 3.47 -3.65
C GLY A 83 -1.31 4.90 -3.12
N TYR A 84 -0.08 5.37 -2.90
CA TYR A 84 0.22 6.74 -2.51
C TYR A 84 -0.18 7.75 -3.58
N PHE A 85 0.21 7.51 -4.84
CA PHE A 85 -0.18 8.38 -5.95
C PHE A 85 -1.70 8.40 -6.15
N LEU A 86 -2.37 7.24 -6.10
CA LEU A 86 -3.83 7.17 -6.18
C LEU A 86 -4.51 7.91 -5.02
N GLY A 87 -3.96 7.78 -3.81
CA GLY A 87 -4.43 8.49 -2.62
C GLY A 87 -4.31 10.01 -2.78
N LEU A 88 -3.16 10.50 -3.25
CA LEU A 88 -2.96 11.91 -3.54
C LEU A 88 -3.91 12.43 -4.61
N VAL A 89 -4.06 11.70 -5.72
CA VAL A 89 -4.99 12.11 -6.80
C VAL A 89 -6.42 12.18 -6.27
N ALA A 90 -6.86 11.20 -5.48
CA ALA A 90 -8.18 11.21 -4.85
C ALA A 90 -8.34 12.40 -3.89
N HIS A 91 -7.31 12.73 -3.11
CA HIS A 91 -7.30 13.90 -2.23
C HIS A 91 -7.45 15.21 -3.01
N PHE A 92 -6.68 15.40 -4.09
CA PHE A 92 -6.78 16.61 -4.92
C PHE A 92 -8.14 16.76 -5.61
N ILE A 93 -8.73 15.66 -6.10
CA ILE A 93 -10.08 15.68 -6.68
C ILE A 93 -11.10 16.08 -5.61
N LYS A 94 -11.03 15.51 -4.41
CA LYS A 94 -11.94 15.80 -3.30
C LYS A 94 -11.80 17.25 -2.81
N ALA A 95 -10.57 17.76 -2.70
CA ALA A 95 -10.31 19.15 -2.32
C ALA A 95 -10.93 20.13 -3.32
N LYS A 96 -10.88 19.82 -4.62
CA LYS A 96 -11.49 20.65 -5.67
C LYS A 96 -13.03 20.65 -5.60
N THR A 97 -13.64 19.50 -5.28
CA THR A 97 -15.10 19.39 -5.14
C THR A 97 -15.62 19.99 -3.83
N GLY A 98 -14.84 19.95 -2.75
CA GLY A 98 -15.21 20.55 -1.46
C GLY A 98 -15.30 22.08 -1.49
N ASN A 99 -14.47 22.74 -2.30
CA ASN A 99 -14.49 24.20 -2.44
C ASN A 99 -15.68 24.74 -3.25
N GLN A 100 -16.29 23.91 -4.11
CA GLN A 100 -17.42 24.32 -4.96
C GLN A 100 -18.76 24.40 -4.20
N ASN A 101 -18.85 23.78 -3.01
CA ASN A 101 -20.07 23.84 -2.20
C ASN A 101 -20.18 25.16 -1.41
N PHE A 102 -19.06 25.85 -1.16
CA PHE A 102 -19.05 27.12 -0.42
C PHE A 102 -19.35 28.35 -1.29
N GLU A 103 -19.10 28.30 -2.60
CA GLU A 103 -19.40 29.42 -3.53
C GLU A 103 -20.88 29.49 -3.94
N MET A 104 -21.71 28.49 -3.57
CA MET A 104 -23.14 28.45 -3.89
C MET A 104 -24.03 28.87 -2.71
N GLU A 105 -23.44 29.22 -1.56
CA GLU A 105 -24.15 29.63 -0.34
C GLU A 105 -23.93 31.12 0.05
N GLU A 106 -23.16 31.90 -0.72
CA GLU A 106 -23.10 33.39 -0.63
C GLU A 106 -23.90 34.05 -1.77
#